data_AF-A0A176JYX7-F1
#
_entry.id   AF-A0A176JYX7-F1
#
_cell.length_a   1.000
_cell.length_b   1.000
_cell.length_c   1.000
_cell.angle_alpha   90.00
_cell.angle_beta   90.00
_cell.angle_gamma   90.00
#
_symmetry.space_group_name_H-M   'P 1'
#
loop_
_entity.id
_entity.type
_entity.pdbx_description
1 polymer ?
#
loop_
_entity_poly.entity_id
_entity_poly.type
_entity_poly.pdbx_seq_one_letter_code
_entity_poly.pdbx_strand_id
1 'polypeptide(L)'
;MKRYFFILVVVALGASIFGVWQPATDYREFEYVSYSYQIVDGDATTTFTITTFIKKTDTGYTVTNQIVQEFPDEPLDMVTLTGGFYSYVAMFFMNPMSMMLMNYLDFEEMLPMKIMGFGTIRYEGEEEVGKYKGQKVVLYDEEKEPVFSWVINPEMPLVIKSVLYDENMTLTLLDYKMAGK
;
A
#
# COMPACT_ATOMS: atom_id res chain seq x y z
N MET A 1 -26.40 6.29 -22.22
CA MET A 1 -25.93 7.09 -21.06
C MET A 1 -26.60 6.72 -19.73
N LYS A 2 -27.93 6.51 -19.64
CA LYS A 2 -28.61 6.21 -18.35
C LYS A 2 -28.21 4.88 -17.67
N ARG A 3 -27.84 3.85 -18.43
CA ARG A 3 -27.54 2.50 -17.90
C ARG A 3 -26.17 2.41 -17.21
N TYR A 4 -25.17 3.14 -17.72
CA TYR A 4 -23.83 3.20 -17.13
C TYR A 4 -23.77 4.09 -15.89
N PHE A 5 -24.57 5.16 -15.86
CA PHE A 5 -24.69 6.02 -14.68
C PHE A 5 -25.33 5.29 -13.50
N PHE A 6 -26.33 4.43 -13.77
CA PHE A 6 -26.95 3.60 -12.74
C PHE A 6 -26.00 2.55 -12.16
N ILE A 7 -25.15 1.94 -13.00
CA ILE A 7 -24.11 0.99 -12.53
C ILE A 7 -23.08 1.73 -11.67
N LEU A 8 -22.62 2.92 -12.07
CA LEU A 8 -21.70 3.74 -11.28
C LEU A 8 -22.29 4.15 -9.93
N VAL A 9 -23.58 4.49 -9.89
CA VAL A 9 -24.29 4.85 -8.65
C VAL A 9 -24.51 3.62 -7.75
N VAL A 10 -24.80 2.45 -8.31
CA VAL A 10 -24.94 1.20 -7.55
C VAL A 10 -23.59 0.68 -7.03
N VAL A 11 -22.50 0.86 -7.78
CA VAL A 11 -21.13 0.57 -7.32
C VAL A 11 -20.71 1.56 -6.22
N ALA A 12 -21.02 2.84 -6.37
CA ALA A 12 -20.74 3.86 -5.36
C ALA A 12 -21.61 3.73 -4.09
N LEU A 13 -22.84 3.22 -4.20
CA LEU A 13 -23.74 2.96 -3.07
C LEU A 13 -23.51 1.57 -2.44
N GLY A 14 -23.01 0.59 -3.19
CA GLY A 14 -22.64 -0.72 -2.64
C GLY A 14 -21.44 -0.64 -1.71
N ALA A 15 -20.49 0.25 -2.01
CA ALA A 15 -19.31 0.52 -1.18
C ALA A 15 -19.62 1.21 0.16
N SER A 16 -20.83 1.74 0.36
CA SER A 16 -21.21 2.45 1.59
C SER A 16 -22.10 1.65 2.55
N ILE A 17 -22.49 0.42 2.19
CA ILE A 17 -23.42 -0.40 2.99
C ILE A 17 -22.71 -1.58 3.67
N PHE A 18 -21.55 -1.99 3.16
CA PHE A 18 -20.72 -3.02 3.79
C PHE A 18 -19.49 -2.33 4.36
N GLY A 19 -19.07 -2.68 5.58
CA GLY A 19 -17.92 -2.11 6.29
C GLY A 19 -16.57 -2.46 5.65
N VAL A 20 -16.44 -2.25 4.33
CA VAL A 20 -15.24 -2.48 3.54
C VAL A 20 -14.19 -1.50 4.05
N TRP A 21 -13.14 -2.06 4.64
CA TRP A 21 -11.95 -1.29 4.99
C TRP A 21 -11.43 -0.58 3.74
N GLN A 22 -11.26 0.74 3.83
CA GLN A 22 -10.63 1.53 2.78
C GLN A 22 -9.28 2.04 3.27
N PRO A 23 -8.21 1.91 2.47
CA PRO A 23 -6.94 2.55 2.81
C PRO A 23 -7.17 4.05 2.93
N ALA A 24 -6.40 4.71 3.81
CA ALA A 24 -6.48 6.15 4.02
C ALA A 24 -6.54 6.90 2.68
N THR A 25 -7.71 7.49 2.41
CA THR A 25 -7.94 8.34 1.24
C THR A 25 -7.60 9.79 1.53
N ASP A 26 -7.50 10.15 2.81
CA ASP A 26 -7.13 11.47 3.29
C ASP A 26 -5.96 11.41 4.27
N TYR A 27 -4.76 11.69 3.75
CA TYR A 27 -3.55 11.69 4.57
C TYR A 27 -3.47 12.87 5.56
N ARG A 28 -4.41 13.85 5.52
CA ARG A 28 -4.47 14.95 6.50
C ARG A 28 -4.76 14.47 7.92
N GLU A 29 -5.23 13.24 8.08
CA GLU A 29 -5.51 12.61 9.38
C GLU A 29 -4.24 12.17 10.13
N PHE A 30 -3.06 12.29 9.52
CA PHE A 30 -1.78 11.87 10.10
C PHE A 30 -0.86 13.06 10.35
N GLU A 31 -0.07 13.00 11.43
CA GLU A 31 1.12 13.84 11.58
C GLU A 31 2.30 13.27 10.79
N TYR A 32 2.44 11.94 10.79
CA TYR A 32 3.39 11.26 9.93
C TYR A 32 2.99 9.82 9.64
N VAL A 33 3.51 9.30 8.53
CA VAL A 33 3.48 7.88 8.16
C VAL A 33 4.86 7.48 7.65
N SER A 34 5.38 6.34 8.10
CA SER A 34 6.72 5.85 7.79
C SER A 34 6.67 4.42 7.26
N TYR A 35 7.31 4.21 6.12
CA TYR A 35 7.38 2.92 5.44
C TYR A 35 8.82 2.58 5.07
N SER A 36 9.18 1.31 5.23
CA SER A 36 10.37 0.70 4.65
C SER A 36 10.02 0.06 3.31
N TYR A 37 10.89 0.26 2.33
CA TYR A 37 10.81 -0.32 1.01
C TYR A 37 12.05 -1.19 0.84
N GLN A 38 11.84 -2.43 0.42
CA GLN A 38 12.88 -3.39 0.12
C GLN A 38 12.68 -3.90 -1.29
N ILE A 39 13.76 -3.93 -2.07
CA ILE A 39 13.75 -4.43 -3.45
C ILE A 39 14.94 -5.35 -3.62
N VAL A 40 14.69 -6.53 -4.16
CA VAL A 40 15.72 -7.54 -4.41
C VAL A 40 15.92 -7.67 -5.91
N ASP A 41 17.13 -7.40 -6.39
CA ASP A 41 17.54 -7.57 -7.78
C ASP A 41 18.76 -8.49 -7.82
N GLY A 42 18.53 -9.77 -8.16
CA GLY A 42 19.54 -10.82 -8.05
C GLY A 42 20.03 -10.97 -6.60
N ASP A 43 21.34 -10.78 -6.39
CA ASP A 43 21.97 -10.85 -5.06
C ASP A 43 21.95 -9.50 -4.30
N ALA A 44 21.51 -8.42 -4.95
CA ALA A 44 21.48 -7.09 -4.34
C ALA A 44 20.13 -6.82 -3.67
N THR A 45 20.16 -6.35 -2.42
CA THR A 45 18.96 -5.84 -1.73
C THR A 45 19.13 -4.35 -1.50
N THR A 46 18.25 -3.54 -2.08
CA THR A 46 18.14 -2.13 -1.75
C THR A 46 17.06 -1.94 -0.70
N THR A 47 17.36 -1.22 0.37
CA THR A 47 16.38 -0.84 1.38
C THR A 47 16.43 0.65 1.65
N PHE A 48 15.28 1.29 1.65
CA PHE A 48 15.15 2.69 2.05
C PHE A 48 13.87 2.90 2.85
N THR A 49 13.90 3.92 3.70
CA THR A 49 12.75 4.35 4.49
C THR A 49 12.25 5.68 3.96
N ILE A 50 10.95 5.78 3.71
CA ILE A 50 10.28 7.05 3.44
C ILE A 50 9.39 7.38 4.63
N THR A 51 9.61 8.55 5.23
CA THR A 51 8.69 9.13 6.21
C THR A 51 8.06 10.39 5.65
N THR A 52 6.74 10.38 5.53
CA THR A 52 5.96 11.53 5.11
C THR A 52 5.40 12.22 6.34
N PHE A 53 5.86 13.45 6.59
CA PHE A 53 5.35 14.33 7.65
C PHE A 53 4.33 15.29 7.06
N ILE A 54 3.22 15.47 7.75
CA ILE A 54 2.10 16.30 7.32
C ILE A 54 1.79 17.29 8.42
N LYS A 55 1.92 18.57 8.09
CA LYS A 55 1.72 19.67 9.03
C LYS A 55 0.68 20.62 8.49
N LYS A 56 -0.39 20.85 9.25
CA LYS A 56 -1.35 21.92 8.95
C LYS A 56 -0.68 23.29 9.13
N THR A 57 -0.94 24.19 8.20
CA THR A 57 -0.50 25.59 8.23
C THR A 57 -1.71 26.51 8.20
N ASP A 58 -1.50 27.82 8.35
CA ASP A 58 -2.58 28.81 8.35
C ASP A 58 -3.34 28.85 7.01
N THR A 59 -2.70 28.47 5.90
CA THR A 59 -3.26 28.53 4.55
C THR A 59 -3.44 27.16 3.89
N GLY A 60 -3.08 26.07 4.56
CA GLY A 60 -3.14 24.73 3.99
C GLY A 60 -2.34 23.69 4.75
N TYR A 61 -1.48 22.96 4.03
CA TYR A 61 -0.64 21.90 4.58
C TYR A 61 0.77 21.98 3.99
N THR A 62 1.75 21.64 4.81
CA THR A 62 3.11 21.34 4.37
C THR A 62 3.31 19.83 4.46
N VAL A 63 3.74 19.23 3.36
CA VAL A 63 4.12 17.81 3.29
C VAL A 63 5.64 17.75 3.14
N THR A 64 6.31 17.06 4.05
CA THR A 64 7.77 16.82 3.99
C THR A 64 8.01 15.34 3.84
N ASN A 65 8.71 14.94 2.78
CA ASN A 65 9.15 13.57 2.59
C ASN A 65 10.62 13.46 2.97
N GLN A 66 10.92 12.67 4.00
CA GLN A 66 12.26 12.31 4.37
C GLN A 66 12.56 10.91 3.83
N ILE A 67 13.63 10.80 3.05
CA ILE A 67 14.10 9.51 2.53
C ILE A 67 15.45 9.19 3.16
N VAL A 68 15.57 7.99 3.71
CA VAL A 68 16.79 7.47 4.30
C VAL A 68 17.15 6.18 3.59
N GLN A 69 18.34 6.14 3.01
CA GLN A 69 18.93 4.95 2.41
C GLN A 69 20.34 4.79 2.98
N GLU A 70 20.67 3.58 3.41
CA GLU A 70 22.01 3.24 3.88
C GLU A 70 22.80 2.64 2.72
N PHE A 71 24.07 3.04 2.62
CA PHE A 71 25.00 2.55 1.61
C PHE A 71 26.21 1.93 2.30
N PRO A 72 26.85 0.92 1.68
CA PRO A 72 28.15 0.43 2.15
C PRO A 72 29.21 1.53 2.09
N ASP A 73 30.36 1.30 2.74
CA ASP A 73 31.51 2.20 2.75
C ASP A 73 32.24 2.20 1.39
N GLU A 74 31.58 2.77 0.38
CA GLU A 74 32.02 2.88 -1.00
C GLU A 74 31.77 4.31 -1.54
N PRO A 75 32.48 4.76 -2.59
CA PRO A 75 32.27 6.09 -3.15
C PRO A 75 30.82 6.31 -3.62
N LEU A 76 30.16 7.33 -3.05
CA LEU A 76 28.82 7.72 -3.44
C LEU A 76 28.87 8.65 -4.67
N ASP A 77 28.57 8.10 -5.85
CA ASP A 77 28.38 8.88 -7.07
C ASP A 77 26.90 9.26 -7.29
N MET A 78 26.65 10.15 -8.27
CA MET A 78 25.30 10.60 -8.57
C MET A 78 24.38 9.47 -9.03
N VAL A 79 24.91 8.42 -9.67
CA VAL A 79 24.12 7.28 -10.12
C VAL A 79 23.65 6.47 -8.92
N THR A 80 24.54 6.24 -7.95
CA THR A 80 24.28 5.57 -6.69
C THR A 80 23.27 6.32 -5.84
N LEU A 81 23.38 7.65 -5.79
CA LEU A 81 22.46 8.51 -5.03
C LEU A 81 21.07 8.68 -5.68
N THR A 82 20.97 8.57 -7.01
CA THR A 82 19.72 8.81 -7.76
C THR A 82 19.04 7.54 -8.27
N GLY A 83 19.74 6.41 -8.28
CA GLY A 83 19.34 5.13 -8.89
C GLY A 83 18.10 4.45 -8.30
N GLY A 84 17.55 4.96 -7.20
CA GLY A 84 16.26 4.52 -6.66
C GLY A 84 15.22 5.64 -6.54
N PHE A 85 15.66 6.87 -6.28
CA PHE A 85 14.79 7.94 -5.79
C PHE A 85 13.61 8.29 -6.72
N TYR A 86 13.83 8.38 -8.04
CA TYR A 86 12.81 8.86 -8.98
C TYR A 86 11.80 7.79 -9.42
N SER A 87 12.20 6.53 -9.51
CA SER A 87 11.31 5.41 -9.82
C SER A 87 10.34 5.11 -8.68
N TYR A 88 10.79 5.25 -7.42
CA TYR A 88 9.96 4.92 -6.25
C TYR A 88 8.93 5.99 -5.89
N VAL A 89 9.25 7.26 -6.09
CA VAL A 89 8.26 8.35 -5.96
C VAL A 89 7.12 8.15 -6.96
N ALA A 90 7.41 7.72 -8.19
CA ALA A 90 6.38 7.45 -9.19
C ALA A 90 5.47 6.26 -8.79
N MET A 91 6.03 5.16 -8.27
CA MET A 91 5.24 4.00 -7.81
C MET A 91 4.32 4.31 -6.63
N PHE A 92 4.73 5.17 -5.70
CA PHE A 92 3.91 5.57 -4.55
C PHE A 92 2.62 6.29 -4.97
N PHE A 93 2.68 7.11 -6.01
CA PHE A 93 1.53 7.87 -6.52
C PHE A 93 0.72 7.11 -7.59
N MET A 94 1.29 6.08 -8.23
CA MET A 94 0.67 5.36 -9.36
C MET A 94 -0.13 4.11 -8.95
N ASN A 95 -0.53 3.98 -7.69
CA ASN A 95 -1.30 2.81 -7.25
C ASN A 95 -2.87 2.90 -7.25
N PRO A 96 -3.55 3.59 -8.19
CA PRO A 96 -5.02 3.49 -8.32
C PRO A 96 -5.55 2.07 -8.54
N MET A 97 -4.77 1.19 -9.16
CA MET A 97 -5.17 -0.22 -9.40
C MET A 97 -5.24 -1.02 -8.11
N SER A 98 -4.30 -0.82 -7.19
CA SER A 98 -4.34 -1.42 -5.86
C SER A 98 -5.51 -0.91 -5.04
N MET A 99 -5.82 0.38 -5.08
CA MET A 99 -7.02 0.91 -4.41
C MET A 99 -8.31 0.28 -4.96
N MET A 100 -8.37 0.05 -6.26
CA MET A 100 -9.51 -0.63 -6.89
C MET A 100 -9.66 -2.08 -6.38
N LEU A 101 -8.56 -2.83 -6.25
CA LEU A 101 -8.57 -4.20 -5.74
C LEU A 101 -8.94 -4.29 -4.25
N MET A 102 -8.48 -3.34 -3.42
CA MET A 102 -8.84 -3.30 -1.99
C MET A 102 -10.34 -3.07 -1.77
N ASN A 103 -11.03 -2.34 -2.66
CA ASN A 103 -12.48 -2.15 -2.57
C ASN A 103 -13.30 -3.42 -2.80
N TYR A 104 -12.69 -4.47 -3.35
CA TYR A 104 -13.33 -5.78 -3.51
C TYR A 104 -13.10 -6.69 -2.32
N LEU A 105 -12.32 -6.29 -1.31
CA LEU A 105 -12.07 -7.12 -0.13
C LEU A 105 -13.25 -7.06 0.84
N ASP A 106 -13.88 -8.22 1.07
CA ASP A 106 -14.87 -8.42 2.11
C ASP A 106 -14.19 -9.01 3.34
N PHE A 107 -14.09 -8.21 4.39
CA PHE A 107 -13.45 -8.60 5.64
C PHE A 107 -14.38 -9.35 6.59
N GLU A 108 -15.68 -9.30 6.37
CA GLU A 108 -16.67 -9.97 7.23
C GLU A 108 -16.70 -11.47 6.93
N GLU A 109 -16.69 -11.84 5.65
CA GLU A 109 -16.77 -13.25 5.25
C GLU A 109 -15.39 -13.89 5.00
N MET A 110 -14.34 -13.10 4.71
CA MET A 110 -12.99 -13.57 4.37
C MET A 110 -12.97 -14.73 3.35
N LEU A 111 -13.93 -14.73 2.41
CA LEU A 111 -14.07 -15.80 1.43
C LEU A 111 -13.17 -15.54 0.21
N PRO A 112 -12.59 -16.58 -0.40
CA PRO A 112 -11.88 -16.43 -1.66
C PRO A 112 -12.77 -15.80 -2.73
N MET A 113 -12.29 -14.75 -3.39
CA MET A 113 -13.04 -14.02 -4.41
C MET A 113 -12.34 -14.09 -5.75
N LYS A 114 -13.07 -14.51 -6.78
CA LYS A 114 -12.59 -14.48 -8.17
C LYS A 114 -12.92 -13.13 -8.81
N ILE A 115 -11.90 -12.43 -9.29
CA ILE A 115 -12.00 -11.18 -10.03
C ILE A 115 -11.74 -11.50 -11.51
N MET A 116 -12.77 -11.39 -12.35
CA MET A 116 -12.64 -11.64 -13.79
C MET A 116 -11.54 -10.76 -14.41
N GLY A 117 -10.53 -11.40 -15.01
CA GLY A 117 -9.41 -10.73 -15.67
C GLY A 117 -8.22 -10.37 -14.77
N PHE A 118 -8.32 -10.62 -13.45
CA PHE A 118 -7.23 -10.35 -12.50
C PHE A 118 -6.82 -11.57 -11.67
N GLY A 119 -7.71 -12.55 -11.49
CA GLY A 119 -7.41 -13.81 -10.82
C GLY A 119 -8.23 -14.03 -9.55
N THR A 120 -7.67 -14.68 -8.54
CA THR A 120 -8.36 -15.04 -7.30
C THR A 120 -7.67 -14.45 -6.08
N ILE A 121 -8.43 -13.74 -5.26
CA ILE A 121 -7.99 -13.28 -3.94
C ILE A 121 -8.25 -14.38 -2.91
N ARG A 122 -7.28 -14.64 -2.04
CA ARG A 122 -7.43 -15.54 -0.88
C ARG A 122 -6.89 -14.90 0.39
N TYR A 123 -7.46 -15.32 1.51
CA TYR A 123 -7.01 -14.98 2.84
C TYR A 123 -6.11 -16.11 3.32
N GLU A 124 -4.85 -15.80 3.63
CA GLU A 124 -3.84 -16.79 4.07
C GLU A 124 -3.67 -16.82 5.60
N GLY A 125 -4.57 -16.16 6.33
CA GLY A 125 -4.56 -16.07 7.78
C GLY A 125 -3.80 -14.86 8.29
N GLU A 126 -3.38 -14.93 9.53
CA GLU A 126 -2.85 -13.79 10.27
C GLU A 126 -1.32 -13.69 10.14
N GLU A 127 -0.79 -12.47 9.99
CA GLU A 127 0.65 -12.18 9.91
C GLU A 127 1.00 -11.05 10.88
N GLU A 128 2.07 -11.24 11.65
CA GLU A 128 2.70 -10.21 12.48
C GLU A 128 3.81 -9.53 11.68
N VAL A 129 3.78 -8.19 11.63
CA VAL A 129 4.75 -7.36 10.91
C VAL A 129 5.21 -6.24 11.84
N GLY A 130 6.40 -6.40 12.40
CA GLY A 130 6.92 -5.48 13.41
C GLY A 130 6.03 -5.44 14.64
N LYS A 131 5.47 -4.27 14.95
CA LYS A 131 4.52 -4.07 16.06
C LYS A 131 3.05 -4.21 15.66
N TYR A 132 2.78 -4.49 14.40
CA TYR A 132 1.43 -4.59 13.86
C TYR A 132 1.06 -6.04 13.59
N LYS A 133 -0.24 -6.27 13.55
CA LYS A 133 -0.85 -7.56 13.33
C LYS A 133 -2.03 -7.37 12.40
N GLY A 134 -2.13 -8.22 11.37
CA GLY A 134 -3.18 -8.11 10.37
C GLY A 134 -3.44 -9.44 9.65
N GLN A 135 -4.43 -9.44 8.78
CA GLN A 135 -4.75 -10.56 7.91
C GLN A 135 -3.97 -10.44 6.61
N LYS A 136 -3.30 -11.52 6.22
CA LYS A 136 -2.61 -11.65 4.94
C LYS A 136 -3.61 -12.01 3.85
N VAL A 137 -3.63 -11.19 2.81
CA VAL A 137 -4.48 -11.35 1.63
C VAL A 137 -3.57 -11.45 0.41
N VAL A 138 -3.81 -12.43 -0.45
CA VAL A 138 -2.98 -12.71 -1.62
C VAL A 138 -3.86 -12.77 -2.86
N LEU A 139 -3.47 -12.02 -3.89
CA LEU A 139 -3.98 -12.15 -5.25
C LEU A 139 -3.12 -13.17 -6.00
N TYR A 140 -3.76 -14.22 -6.49
CA TYR A 140 -3.18 -15.17 -7.42
C TYR A 140 -3.72 -14.92 -8.82
N ASP A 141 -2.89 -15.09 -9.83
CA ASP A 141 -3.35 -15.07 -11.22
C ASP A 141 -4.16 -16.33 -11.60
N GLU A 142 -4.50 -16.49 -12.88
CA GLU A 142 -5.22 -17.66 -13.37
C GLU A 142 -4.35 -18.95 -13.37
N GLU A 143 -3.02 -18.82 -13.35
CA GLU A 143 -2.07 -19.94 -13.20
C GLU A 143 -1.88 -20.36 -11.73
N LYS A 144 -2.45 -19.59 -10.80
CA LYS A 144 -2.37 -19.73 -9.34
C LYS A 144 -1.02 -19.33 -8.76
N GLU A 145 -0.25 -18.52 -9.47
CA GLU A 145 0.97 -17.90 -8.94
C GLU A 145 0.62 -16.61 -8.20
N PRO A 146 1.27 -16.31 -7.06
CA PRO A 146 1.01 -15.10 -6.29
C PRO A 146 1.55 -13.88 -7.05
N VAL A 147 0.68 -12.92 -7.34
CA VAL A 147 1.04 -11.68 -8.06
C VAL A 147 1.31 -10.56 -7.07
N PHE A 148 0.43 -10.43 -6.07
CA PHE A 148 0.48 -9.36 -5.10
C PHE A 148 -0.10 -9.82 -3.77
N SER A 149 0.45 -9.34 -2.66
CA SER A 149 -0.14 -9.59 -1.34
C SER A 149 -0.10 -8.37 -0.45
N TRP A 150 -1.01 -8.36 0.52
CA TRP A 150 -1.12 -7.33 1.54
C TRP A 150 -1.26 -7.97 2.93
N VAL A 151 -0.78 -7.27 3.94
CA VAL A 151 -1.19 -7.47 5.34
C VAL A 151 -1.96 -6.25 5.78
N ILE A 152 -3.18 -6.48 6.27
CA ILE A 152 -4.15 -5.41 6.54
C ILE A 152 -4.89 -5.67 7.84
N ASN A 153 -5.20 -4.60 8.56
CA ASN A 153 -5.98 -4.65 9.79
C ASN A 153 -7.16 -3.68 9.65
N PRO A 154 -8.42 -4.17 9.74
CA PRO A 154 -9.62 -3.32 9.64
C PRO A 154 -9.65 -2.16 10.64
N GLU A 155 -8.97 -2.27 11.78
CA GLU A 155 -8.89 -1.24 12.81
C GLU A 155 -7.86 -0.13 12.49
N MET A 156 -7.05 -0.31 11.45
CA MET A 156 -5.99 0.60 11.07
C MET A 156 -6.22 1.16 9.67
N PRO A 157 -6.19 2.48 9.44
CA PRO A 157 -6.44 3.06 8.12
C PRO A 157 -5.26 2.90 7.12
N LEU A 158 -4.28 2.03 7.40
CA LEU A 158 -3.07 1.86 6.60
C LEU A 158 -2.82 0.39 6.31
N VAL A 159 -2.29 0.11 5.11
CA VAL A 159 -1.75 -1.22 4.79
C VAL A 159 -0.49 -1.45 5.63
N ILE A 160 -0.41 -2.59 6.32
CA ILE A 160 0.74 -2.91 7.16
C ILE A 160 1.92 -3.39 6.31
N LYS A 161 1.65 -4.19 5.28
CA LYS A 161 2.68 -4.69 4.35
C LYS A 161 2.09 -4.91 2.97
N SER A 162 2.87 -4.67 1.93
CA SER A 162 2.55 -5.05 0.55
C SER A 162 3.73 -5.76 -0.07
N VAL A 163 3.49 -6.81 -0.87
CA VAL A 163 4.56 -7.55 -1.59
C VAL A 163 4.14 -7.73 -3.04
N LEU A 164 4.89 -7.11 -3.97
CA LEU A 164 4.83 -7.34 -5.41
C LEU A 164 5.82 -8.44 -5.74
N TYR A 165 5.32 -9.63 -6.07
CA TYR A 165 6.16 -10.82 -6.24
C TYR A 165 7.02 -10.71 -7.51
N ASP A 166 6.44 -10.30 -8.64
CA ASP A 166 7.17 -10.15 -9.92
C ASP A 166 8.31 -9.11 -9.85
N GLU A 167 8.11 -8.06 -9.06
CA GLU A 167 9.08 -6.97 -8.88
C GLU A 167 10.03 -7.20 -7.69
N ASN A 168 9.91 -8.34 -7.00
CA ASN A 168 10.62 -8.65 -5.76
C ASN A 168 10.64 -7.47 -4.76
N MET A 169 9.50 -6.78 -4.66
CA MET A 169 9.38 -5.54 -3.91
C MET A 169 8.48 -5.73 -2.71
N THR A 170 8.97 -5.31 -1.54
CA THR A 170 8.22 -5.30 -0.28
C THR A 170 8.13 -3.90 0.27
N LEU A 171 6.92 -3.50 0.64
CA LEU A 171 6.61 -2.29 1.40
C LEU A 171 6.16 -2.72 2.80
N THR A 172 6.73 -2.12 3.85
CA THR A 172 6.37 -2.43 5.24
C THR A 172 6.15 -1.15 6.04
N LEU A 173 4.99 -1.04 6.68
CA LEU A 173 4.67 0.05 7.61
C LEU A 173 5.57 -0.08 8.85
N LEU A 174 6.38 0.94 9.08
CA LEU A 174 7.23 1.02 10.27
C LEU A 174 6.48 1.68 11.42
N ASP A 175 5.91 2.85 11.14
CA ASP A 175 5.26 3.67 12.15
C ASP A 175 4.30 4.70 11.54
N TYR A 176 3.34 5.16 12.33
CA TYR A 176 2.51 6.31 11.99
C TYR A 176 2.00 6.98 13.25
N LYS A 177 1.61 8.24 13.11
CA LYS A 177 0.91 8.98 14.16
C LYS A 177 -0.25 9.74 13.57
N MET A 178 -1.43 9.56 14.15
CA MET A 178 -2.62 10.35 13.80
C MET A 178 -2.42 11.80 14.24
N ALA A 179 -2.92 12.74 13.45
CA ALA A 179 -3.06 14.14 13.84
C ALA A 179 -3.91 14.23 15.11
N GLY A 180 -3.43 14.98 16.11
CA GLY A 180 -4.27 15.36 17.23
C GLY A 180 -5.51 16.10 16.74
N LYS A 181 -6.67 15.78 17.32
CA LYS A 181 -7.92 16.52 17.08
C LYS A 181 -7.85 17.94 17.64
#